data_AF-A0A946XJF1-F1
#
_entry.id   AF-A0A946XJF1-F1
#
_cell.length_a   1.000
_cell.length_b   1.000
_cell.length_c   1.000
_cell.angle_alpha   90.00
_cell.angle_beta   90.00
_cell.angle_gamma   90.00
#
_symmetry.space_group_name_H-M   'P 1'
#
loop_
_entity.id
_entity.type
_entity.pdbx_description
1 polymer ?
#
loop_
_entity_poly.entity_id
_entity_poly.type
_entity_poly.pdbx_seq_one_letter_code
_entity_poly.pdbx_strand_id
1 'polypeptide(L)'
;MPRLPCKIEKGKLIIPDFEMDDGDYYFELKPTGVRSSQQNAYYWIIVDVLAEELGYTSQEMHLTIKNHFNIESTKELEKKEFGEFVERLIRWSAIELGVVIPDPR
;
A
#
# COMPACT_ATOMS: atom_id res chain seq x y z
N MET A 1 -15.57 5.36 5.09
CA MET A 1 -15.83 4.35 6.15
C MET A 1 -14.58 4.23 7.01
N PRO A 2 -14.71 4.28 8.35
CA PRO A 2 -13.58 4.14 9.26
C PRO A 2 -12.98 2.73 9.15
N ARG A 3 -11.65 2.63 9.09
CA ARG A 3 -10.94 1.35 9.14
C ARG A 3 -10.81 0.94 10.60
N LEU A 4 -11.50 -0.12 11.00
CA LEU A 4 -11.38 -0.66 12.36
C LEU A 4 -10.09 -1.48 12.47
N PRO A 5 -9.20 -1.16 13.43
CA PRO A 5 -7.99 -1.94 13.64
C PRO A 5 -8.37 -3.30 14.24
N CYS A 6 -8.07 -4.40 13.55
CA CYS A 6 -8.26 -5.75 14.06
C CYS A 6 -6.95 -6.55 13.97
N LYS A 7 -6.77 -7.52 14.88
CA LYS A 7 -5.60 -8.42 14.88
C LYS A 7 -6.06 -9.88 14.88
N ILE A 8 -5.35 -10.74 14.15
CA ILE A 8 -5.51 -12.19 14.25
C ILE A 8 -4.41 -12.74 15.16
N GLU A 9 -4.78 -13.37 16.27
CA GLU A 9 -3.84 -14.08 17.15
C GLU A 9 -4.31 -15.53 17.36
N LYS A 10 -3.45 -16.50 17.07
CA LYS A 10 -3.74 -17.94 17.21
C LYS A 10 -5.05 -18.38 16.53
N GLY A 11 -5.36 -17.80 15.37
CA GLY A 11 -6.58 -18.09 14.60
C GLY A 11 -7.85 -17.44 15.15
N LYS A 12 -7.74 -16.52 16.11
CA LYS A 12 -8.87 -15.77 16.66
C LYS A 12 -8.81 -14.31 16.22
N LEU A 13 -9.95 -13.75 15.80
CA LEU A 13 -10.11 -12.33 15.52
C LEU A 13 -10.26 -11.56 16.83
N ILE A 14 -9.36 -10.60 17.05
CA ILE A 14 -9.38 -9.69 18.19
C ILE A 14 -9.76 -8.30 17.66
N ILE A 15 -10.92 -7.82 18.10
CA ILE A 15 -11.42 -6.47 17.83
C ILE A 15 -11.32 -5.71 19.16
N PRO A 16 -10.64 -4.55 19.20
CA PRO A 16 -10.62 -3.70 20.39
C PRO A 16 -12.01 -3.12 20.65
N ASP A 17 -12.30 -2.78 21.91
CA ASP A 17 -13.55 -2.11 22.27
C ASP A 17 -13.66 -0.77 21.53
N PHE A 18 -14.76 -0.59 20.81
CA PHE A 18 -15.04 0.59 20.00
C PHE A 18 -16.51 0.97 20.16
N GLU A 19 -16.79 2.22 20.52
CA GLU A 19 -18.16 2.73 20.65
C GLU A 19 -18.77 2.92 19.25
N MET A 20 -19.94 2.32 19.02
CA MET A 20 -20.68 2.40 17.75
C MET A 20 -22.12 2.81 18.01
N ASP A 21 -22.72 3.52 17.06
CA ASP A 21 -24.14 3.85 17.10
C ASP A 21 -24.99 2.58 16.89
N ASP A 22 -26.18 2.54 17.48
CA ASP A 22 -27.15 1.47 17.28
C ASP A 22 -27.52 1.33 15.79
N GLY A 23 -27.35 0.14 15.23
CA GLY A 23 -27.64 -0.13 13.82
C GLY A 23 -27.12 -1.47 13.32
N ASP A 24 -27.45 -1.79 12.07
CA ASP A 24 -26.98 -3.01 11.41
C ASP A 24 -25.64 -2.76 10.70
N TYR A 25 -24.63 -3.57 11.03
CA TYR A 25 -23.31 -3.52 10.43
C TYR A 25 -22.92 -4.91 9.90
N TYR A 26 -22.19 -4.95 8.78
CA TYR A 26 -21.60 -6.18 8.27
C TYR A 26 -20.07 -6.06 8.22
N PHE A 27 -19.39 -7.15 8.58
CA PHE A 27 -17.93 -7.28 8.46
C PHE A 27 -17.61 -8.21 7.29
N GLU A 28 -16.70 -7.78 6.42
CA GLU A 28 -16.16 -8.62 5.36
C GLU A 28 -14.71 -9.00 5.70
N LEU A 29 -14.50 -10.26 6.09
CA LEU A 29 -13.16 -10.81 6.26
C LEU A 29 -12.61 -11.24 4.90
N LYS A 30 -11.71 -10.44 4.34
CA LYS A 30 -10.90 -10.86 3.20
C LYS A 30 -9.62 -11.49 3.73
N PRO A 31 -9.23 -12.70 3.27
CA PRO A 31 -7.86 -13.14 3.48
C PRO A 31 -6.96 -12.03 2.94
N THR A 32 -5.97 -11.60 3.72
CA THR A 32 -4.89 -10.77 3.20
C THR A 32 -4.10 -11.63 2.22
N GLY A 33 -4.62 -11.71 1.02
CA GLY A 33 -3.90 -12.20 -0.12
C GLY A 33 -2.84 -11.18 -0.46
N VAL A 34 -1.65 -11.71 -0.67
CA VAL A 34 -0.68 -11.18 -1.60
C VAL A 34 0.26 -10.09 -1.07
N ARG A 35 -0.09 -9.16 -0.17
CA ARG A 35 0.88 -8.14 0.33
C ARG A 35 0.82 -7.96 1.84
N SER A 36 1.96 -7.71 2.51
CA SER A 36 1.87 -7.25 3.90
C SER A 36 1.28 -5.84 3.91
N SER A 37 0.44 -5.54 4.90
CA SER A 37 -0.11 -4.19 5.11
C SER A 37 0.98 -3.12 5.14
N GLN A 38 2.15 -3.46 5.67
CA GLN A 38 3.33 -2.61 5.73
C GLN A 38 3.95 -2.32 4.35
N GLN A 39 4.10 -3.33 3.48
CA GLN A 39 4.63 -3.11 2.11
C GLN A 39 3.71 -2.20 1.30
N ASN A 40 2.39 -2.38 1.43
CA ASN A 40 1.44 -1.53 0.73
C ASN A 40 1.46 -0.10 1.26
N ALA A 41 1.52 0.08 2.59
CA ALA A 41 1.67 1.40 3.19
C ALA A 41 2.94 2.10 2.70
N TYR A 42 4.06 1.36 2.66
CA TYR A 42 5.32 1.89 2.18
C TYR A 42 5.27 2.33 0.72
N TYR A 43 4.68 1.53 -0.17
CA TYR A 43 4.48 1.91 -1.57
C TYR A 43 3.75 3.26 -1.73
N TRP A 44 2.70 3.51 -0.94
CA TRP A 44 2.00 4.79 -1.01
C TRP A 44 2.85 5.97 -0.53
N ILE A 45 3.73 5.77 0.47
CA ILE A 45 4.72 6.79 0.86
C ILE A 45 5.64 7.12 -0.33
N ILE A 46 6.11 6.12 -1.08
CA ILE A 46 6.94 6.35 -2.27
C ILE A 46 6.17 7.16 -3.32
N VAL A 47 4.91 6.79 -3.57
CA VAL A 47 4.04 7.50 -4.51
C VAL A 47 3.89 8.97 -4.11
N ASP A 48 3.64 9.23 -2.82
CA ASP A 48 3.44 10.60 -2.31
C ASP A 48 4.72 11.43 -2.40
N VAL A 49 5.87 10.86 -2.04
CA VAL A 49 7.18 11.54 -2.18
C VAL A 49 7.45 11.90 -3.64
N LEU A 50 7.25 10.96 -4.56
CA LEU A 50 7.46 11.23 -5.99
C LEU A 50 6.45 12.23 -6.55
N ALA A 51 5.21 12.17 -6.09
CA ALA A 51 4.17 13.11 -6.48
C ALA A 51 4.54 14.55 -6.07
N GLU A 52 4.98 14.73 -4.83
CA GLU A 52 5.42 16.03 -4.30
C GLU A 52 6.65 16.56 -5.04
N GLU A 53 7.70 15.74 -5.19
CA GLU A 53 8.96 16.13 -5.85
C GLU A 53 8.78 16.48 -7.33
N LEU A 54 7.88 15.79 -8.03
CA LEU A 54 7.67 15.96 -9.46
C LEU A 54 6.45 16.82 -9.82
N GLY A 55 5.71 17.32 -8.84
CA GLY A 55 4.56 18.20 -9.06
C GLY A 55 3.32 17.51 -9.62
N TYR A 56 3.10 16.24 -9.27
CA TYR A 56 1.90 15.47 -9.63
C TYR A 56 1.00 15.25 -8.41
N THR A 57 -0.24 14.85 -8.65
CA THR A 57 -1.07 14.26 -7.60
C THR A 57 -0.66 12.80 -7.35
N SER A 58 -0.93 12.26 -6.16
CA SER A 58 -0.65 10.86 -5.84
C SER A 58 -1.34 9.88 -6.82
N GLN A 59 -2.50 10.25 -7.37
CA GLN A 59 -3.21 9.41 -8.35
C GLN A 59 -2.54 9.42 -9.73
N GLU A 60 -2.09 10.58 -10.20
CA GLU A 60 -1.33 10.71 -11.45
C GLU A 60 0.01 9.99 -11.34
N MET A 61 0.70 10.13 -10.19
CA MET A 61 1.95 9.45 -9.93
C MET A 61 1.75 7.93 -9.85
N HIS A 62 0.70 7.47 -9.18
CA HIS A 62 0.32 6.05 -9.15
C HIS A 62 0.12 5.49 -10.56
N LEU A 63 -0.62 6.20 -11.42
CA LEU A 63 -0.85 5.80 -12.81
C LEU A 63 0.45 5.81 -13.63
N THR A 64 1.28 6.83 -13.45
CA THR A 64 2.57 6.98 -14.14
C THR A 64 3.51 5.82 -13.80
N ILE A 65 3.60 5.46 -12.51
CA ILE A 65 4.38 4.31 -12.06
C ILE A 65 3.84 3.02 -12.68
N LYS A 66 2.52 2.80 -12.67
CA LYS A 66 1.92 1.62 -13.30
C LYS A 66 2.24 1.53 -14.79
N ASN A 67 2.15 2.63 -15.51
CA ASN A 67 2.46 2.69 -16.94
C ASN A 67 3.95 2.42 -17.20
N HIS A 68 4.84 3.02 -16.41
CA HIS A 68 6.28 2.83 -16.53
C HIS A 68 6.69 1.37 -16.33
N PHE A 69 6.12 0.71 -15.31
CA PHE A 69 6.45 -0.68 -14.98
C PHE A 69 5.57 -1.71 -15.70
N ASN A 70 4.66 -1.28 -16.59
CA ASN A 70 3.70 -2.10 -17.32
C ASN A 70 2.88 -3.02 -16.39
N ILE A 71 2.34 -2.46 -15.30
CA ILE A 71 1.54 -3.18 -14.30
C ILE A 71 0.07 -2.80 -14.47
N GLU A 72 -0.75 -3.75 -14.94
CA GLU A 72 -2.20 -3.54 -15.05
C GLU A 72 -2.87 -3.42 -13.67
N SER A 73 -2.47 -4.27 -12.73
CA SER A 73 -3.01 -4.27 -11.38
C SER A 73 -1.94 -4.64 -10.37
N THR A 74 -1.66 -3.71 -9.45
CA THR A 74 -0.84 -4.02 -8.29
C THR A 74 -1.54 -5.03 -7.35
N LYS A 75 -2.87 -5.22 -7.48
CA LYS A 75 -3.61 -6.15 -6.61
C LYS A 75 -3.35 -7.63 -6.91
N GLU A 76 -2.75 -7.94 -8.06
CA GLU A 76 -2.53 -9.31 -8.51
C GLU A 76 -1.12 -9.84 -8.20
N LEU A 77 -0.19 -8.95 -7.82
CA LEU A 77 1.22 -9.29 -7.58
C LEU A 77 1.45 -9.94 -6.22
N GLU A 78 2.04 -11.15 -6.21
CA GLU A 78 2.51 -11.92 -5.04
C GLU A 78 3.39 -11.09 -4.09
N LYS A 79 3.46 -11.47 -2.80
CA LYS A 79 4.16 -10.69 -1.76
C LYS A 79 5.62 -10.45 -2.13
N LYS A 80 6.22 -11.47 -2.72
CA LYS A 80 7.59 -11.46 -3.22
C LYS A 80 7.70 -10.55 -4.44
N GLU A 81 6.83 -10.75 -5.44
CA GLU A 81 6.80 -9.95 -6.67
C GLU A 81 6.57 -8.46 -6.39
N PHE A 82 5.73 -8.15 -5.40
CA PHE A 82 5.53 -6.77 -4.98
C PHE A 82 6.74 -6.19 -4.26
N GLY A 83 7.43 -6.98 -3.43
CA GLY A 83 8.69 -6.56 -2.81
C GLY A 83 9.73 -6.22 -3.89
N GLU A 84 9.92 -7.11 -4.86
CA GLU A 84 10.83 -6.90 -5.99
C GLU A 84 10.43 -5.68 -6.83
N PHE A 85 9.13 -5.45 -7.02
CA PHE A 85 8.63 -4.25 -7.67
C PHE A 85 8.97 -2.97 -6.88
N VAL A 86 8.76 -2.96 -5.57
CA VAL A 86 9.08 -1.80 -4.73
C VAL A 86 10.58 -1.49 -4.76
N GLU A 87 11.44 -2.50 -4.73
CA GLU A 87 12.90 -2.31 -4.86
C GLU A 87 13.29 -1.72 -6.22
N ARG A 88 12.65 -2.19 -7.30
CA ARG A 88 12.86 -1.63 -8.65
C ARG A 88 12.40 -0.18 -8.74
N LEU A 89 11.27 0.14 -8.11
CA LEU A 89 10.73 1.49 -8.02
C LEU A 89 11.73 2.42 -7.30
N ILE A 90 12.25 2.01 -6.14
CA ILE A 90 13.27 2.79 -5.39
C ILE A 90 14.51 3.05 -6.23
N ARG A 91 15.02 2.03 -6.94
CA ARG A 91 16.19 2.18 -7.81
C ARG A 91 15.91 3.13 -8.97
N TRP A 92 14.75 3.01 -9.61
CA TRP A 92 14.35 3.92 -10.68
C TRP A 92 14.23 5.36 -10.19
N SER A 93 13.62 5.59 -9.02
CA SER A 93 13.54 6.91 -8.40
C SER A 93 14.91 7.54 -8.18
N ALA A 94 15.87 6.78 -7.67
CA ALA A 94 17.22 7.30 -7.42
C ALA A 94 18.01 7.56 -8.71
N ILE A 95 17.93 6.65 -9.69
CA ILE A 95 18.77 6.69 -10.90
C ILE A 95 18.22 7.68 -11.94
N GLU A 96 16.92 7.61 -12.24
CA GLU A 96 16.32 8.36 -13.35
C GLU A 96 15.73 9.69 -12.89
N LEU A 97 15.19 9.73 -11.67
CA LEU A 97 14.51 10.92 -11.15
C LEU A 97 15.38 11.73 -10.17
N GLY A 98 16.48 11.16 -9.69
CA GLY A 98 17.33 11.78 -8.68
C GLY A 98 16.66 11.93 -7.31
N VAL A 99 15.55 11.22 -7.06
CA VAL A 99 14.77 11.30 -5.82
C VAL A 99 15.17 10.15 -4.90
N VAL A 100 15.59 10.49 -3.68
CA VAL A 100 15.95 9.51 -2.64
C VAL A 100 14.72 9.14 -1.84
N ILE A 101 14.34 7.86 -1.89
CA ILE A 101 13.20 7.34 -1.15
C ILE A 101 13.62 6.99 0.29
N PRO A 102 12.88 7.45 1.32
CA PRO A 102 13.20 7.14 2.71
C PRO A 102 12.92 5.67 3.05
N ASP A 103 13.67 5.08 3.97
CA ASP A 103 13.48 3.69 4.41
C ASP A 103 12.09 3.45 5.04
N PRO A 104 11.54 2.23 4.90
CA PRO A 104 10.28 1.86 5.54
C PRO A 104 10.40 1.91 7.06
N ARG A 105 9.40 2.52 7.73
CA ARG A 105 9.27 2.57 9.20
C ARG A 105 8.51 1.37 9.77
#